data_AF-A0AAV8RQB7-F1
#
_entry.id   AF-A0AAV8RQB7-F1
#
_cell.length_a   1.000
_cell.length_b   1.000
_cell.length_c   1.000
_cell.angle_alpha   90.00
_cell.angle_beta   90.00
_cell.angle_gamma   90.00
#
_symmetry.space_group_name_H-M   'P 1'
#
loop_
_entity.id
_entity.type
_entity.pdbx_description
1 polymer ?
#
loop_
_entity_poly.entity_id
_entity_poly.type
_entity_poly.pdbx_seq_one_letter_code
_entity_poly.pdbx_strand_id
1 'polypeptide(L)'
;MTNNHRNQRLHMNSASARGTEPRPLQCLFLVSLICCNLLLASRFFSGFSSYINFFAAPEAEMDTVLNLNSYSHGPCSSLKNKTICCDRTDYHSDICFVRGDVRTHSSSSSIFLHLPGACNNDSVALQEESIRPYTRKWDAAIKSKIPELHLRTTSGAEASLPCQVRHDVPALVFFAGGYTGNVFHDFNDGIIPLYITSHHLHRRVALVVLQYRDWWSSKYKDILAQLSDYPPIDFSNDTRTHCFPGAIVGLRYHGMLSIDASRSSENSSIRDLLHMLQDAYKPKTEVGGNPPTPNSPKLVIVSRSGTRAMENEVEVVKLGEHIGFQVEVLRPVETMPLRKMYNTLSSCDVMMGVHGAALIHFLFLRPGALFIQIVPLGVDKVARICFGEPAVEMGLRYVEYKVLPTESSLYYKYGEGDPVVKDPESFLKGRGWEVTKNVYLEGQNVSLNVDRLHEVLLRAFNYAVSERSKR
;
A
#
# COMPACT_ATOMS: atom_id res chain seq x y z
N MET A 1 -33.87 -0.48 50.24
CA MET A 1 -35.10 -1.25 50.56
C MET A 1 -35.25 -2.33 49.48
N THR A 2 -34.53 -3.44 49.60
CA THR A 2 -34.94 -4.73 50.21
C THR A 2 -35.98 -5.47 49.36
N ASN A 3 -35.55 -6.45 48.56
CA ASN A 3 -35.51 -7.90 48.86
C ASN A 3 -36.90 -8.56 48.98
N ASN A 4 -37.17 -9.62 48.20
CA ASN A 4 -37.06 -10.96 48.79
C ASN A 4 -37.04 -12.13 47.79
N HIS A 5 -36.19 -13.09 48.13
CA HIS A 5 -35.98 -14.41 47.55
C HIS A 5 -37.13 -15.39 47.86
N ARG A 6 -37.26 -16.45 47.04
CA ARG A 6 -37.45 -17.80 47.60
C ARG A 6 -36.83 -18.89 46.73
N ASN A 7 -35.72 -19.43 47.25
CA ASN A 7 -35.20 -20.76 46.93
C ASN A 7 -36.14 -21.82 47.52
N GLN A 8 -36.33 -22.94 46.80
CA GLN A 8 -36.53 -24.25 47.43
C GLN A 8 -35.70 -25.29 46.69
N ARG A 9 -34.99 -26.09 47.49
CA ARG A 9 -34.03 -27.11 47.11
C ARG A 9 -34.55 -28.46 47.64
N LEU A 10 -34.16 -29.52 46.93
CA LEU A 10 -33.97 -30.91 47.39
C LEU A 10 -35.19 -31.85 47.40
N HIS A 11 -35.11 -32.87 46.55
CA HIS A 11 -35.11 -34.25 47.01
C HIS A 11 -34.19 -35.11 46.12
N MET A 12 -33.15 -35.69 46.75
CA MET A 12 -32.35 -36.80 46.23
C MET A 12 -33.14 -38.10 46.36
N ASN A 13 -32.97 -39.01 45.40
CA ASN A 13 -33.02 -40.45 45.64
C ASN A 13 -32.04 -41.17 44.72
N SER A 14 -31.10 -41.91 45.32
CA SER A 14 -30.12 -42.77 44.68
C SER A 14 -30.67 -44.19 44.51
N ALA A 15 -30.37 -44.87 43.40
CA ALA A 15 -30.28 -46.33 43.41
C ALA A 15 -29.39 -46.90 42.28
N SER A 16 -28.35 -47.61 42.72
CA SER A 16 -27.77 -48.85 42.19
C SER A 16 -27.05 -48.85 40.82
N ALA A 17 -25.73 -48.97 40.91
CA ALA A 17 -24.84 -49.43 39.85
C ALA A 17 -25.00 -50.95 39.61
N ARG A 18 -25.13 -51.36 38.35
CA ARG A 18 -24.87 -52.74 37.89
C ARG A 18 -23.68 -52.72 36.94
N GLY A 19 -22.59 -53.38 37.36
CA GLY A 19 -21.43 -53.63 36.52
C GLY A 19 -21.80 -54.54 35.35
N THR A 20 -21.39 -54.14 34.15
CA THR A 20 -21.47 -54.96 32.94
C THR A 20 -20.05 -55.33 32.54
N GLU A 21 -19.74 -56.63 32.57
CA GLU A 21 -18.48 -57.16 32.06
C GLU A 21 -18.40 -56.96 30.53
N PRO A 22 -17.26 -56.48 29.98
CA PRO A 22 -17.11 -56.32 28.54
C PRO A 22 -16.95 -57.68 27.84
N ARG A 23 -17.70 -57.84 26.76
CA ARG A 23 -17.73 -59.06 25.93
C ARG A 23 -16.36 -59.27 25.23
N PRO A 24 -15.92 -60.52 25.00
CA PRO A 24 -14.58 -60.84 24.48
C PRO A 24 -14.24 -60.19 23.11
N LEU A 25 -15.25 -59.81 22.32
CA LEU A 25 -15.07 -59.09 21.06
C LEU A 25 -14.58 -57.63 21.24
N GLN A 26 -14.93 -56.97 22.35
CA GLN A 26 -14.48 -55.60 22.64
C GLN A 26 -13.02 -55.56 23.11
N CYS A 27 -12.56 -56.60 23.82
CA CYS A 27 -11.14 -56.75 24.18
C CYS A 27 -10.25 -56.98 22.96
N LEU A 28 -10.70 -57.79 21.98
CA LEU A 28 -9.96 -58.00 20.73
C LEU A 28 -9.80 -56.72 19.90
N PHE A 29 -10.80 -55.84 19.91
CA PHE A 29 -10.74 -54.56 19.20
C PHE A 29 -9.78 -53.57 19.88
N LEU A 30 -9.76 -53.52 21.22
CA LEU A 30 -8.83 -52.68 21.99
C LEU A 30 -7.38 -53.17 21.87
N VAL A 31 -7.14 -54.48 21.87
CA VAL A 31 -5.80 -55.06 21.66
C VAL A 31 -5.30 -54.78 20.23
N SER A 32 -6.16 -54.86 19.21
CA SER A 32 -5.83 -54.49 17.83
C SER A 32 -5.45 -53.01 17.69
N LEU A 33 -6.16 -52.12 18.40
CA LEU A 33 -5.86 -50.68 18.40
C LEU A 33 -4.54 -50.36 19.11
N ILE A 34 -4.22 -51.06 20.20
CA ILE A 34 -2.94 -50.88 20.91
C ILE A 34 -1.77 -51.43 20.09
N CYS A 35 -1.92 -52.59 19.43
CA CYS A 35 -0.90 -53.16 18.55
C CYS A 35 -0.64 -52.31 17.29
N CYS A 36 -1.67 -51.72 16.68
CA CYS A 36 -1.50 -50.79 15.56
C CYS A 36 -0.77 -49.50 15.99
N ASN A 37 -1.05 -48.97 17.18
CA ASN A 37 -0.36 -47.78 17.69
C ASN A 37 1.11 -48.05 18.08
N LEU A 38 1.44 -49.24 18.59
CA LEU A 38 2.82 -49.60 18.94
C LEU A 38 3.69 -49.88 17.70
N LEU A 39 3.12 -50.46 16.63
CA LEU A 39 3.83 -50.65 15.36
C LEU A 39 4.02 -49.31 14.61
N LEU A 40 3.07 -48.38 14.69
CA LEU A 40 3.25 -47.01 14.17
C LEU A 40 4.27 -46.21 14.99
N ALA A 41 4.28 -46.33 16.32
CA ALA A 41 5.25 -45.65 17.18
C ALA A 41 6.70 -46.11 16.92
N SER A 42 6.92 -47.40 16.64
CA SER A 42 8.26 -47.92 16.30
C SER A 42 8.82 -47.35 14.98
N ARG A 43 7.97 -46.91 14.04
CA ARG A 43 8.39 -46.21 12.82
C ARG A 43 8.53 -44.70 13.00
N PHE A 44 7.96 -44.12 14.06
CA PHE A 44 8.19 -42.73 14.44
C PHE A 44 9.50 -42.57 15.23
N PHE A 45 9.89 -43.52 16.09
CA PHE A 45 11.11 -43.38 16.90
C PHE A 45 12.43 -43.75 16.19
N SER A 46 12.40 -44.54 15.11
CA SER A 46 13.60 -44.83 14.31
C SER A 46 14.00 -43.71 13.33
N GLY A 47 13.15 -42.69 13.17
CA GLY A 47 13.45 -41.48 12.38
C GLY A 47 14.03 -40.31 13.19
N PHE A 48 14.04 -40.39 14.52
CA PHE A 48 14.41 -39.27 15.39
C PHE A 48 15.91 -39.21 15.75
N SER A 49 16.71 -40.22 15.39
CA SER A 49 18.14 -40.23 15.74
C SER A 49 19.02 -39.41 14.78
N SER A 50 18.48 -38.90 13.66
CA SER A 50 19.22 -38.08 12.69
C SER A 50 18.84 -36.59 12.70
N TYR A 51 17.90 -36.16 13.56
CA TYR A 51 17.42 -34.76 13.59
C TYR A 51 18.02 -33.88 14.69
N ILE A 52 18.94 -34.41 15.52
CA ILE A 52 19.52 -33.65 16.65
C ILE A 52 20.76 -32.80 16.26
N ASN A 53 21.16 -32.78 14.98
CA ASN A 53 22.27 -31.94 14.49
C ASN A 53 21.87 -30.80 13.53
N PHE A 54 20.60 -30.39 13.52
CA PHE A 54 20.11 -29.32 12.61
C PHE A 54 19.74 -28.01 13.33
N PHE A 55 20.52 -27.58 14.32
CA PHE A 55 20.48 -26.21 14.86
C PHE A 55 21.77 -25.46 14.53
N ALA A 56 22.05 -25.35 13.24
CA ALA A 56 22.83 -24.28 12.65
C ALA A 56 22.38 -24.17 11.19
N ALA A 57 21.41 -23.30 10.90
CA ALA A 57 21.15 -22.93 9.52
C ALA A 57 22.48 -22.39 8.94
N PRO A 58 22.95 -22.87 7.79
CA PRO A 58 24.18 -22.36 7.21
C PRO A 58 24.00 -20.86 6.94
N GLU A 59 25.03 -20.05 7.20
CA GLU A 59 25.00 -18.60 6.94
C GLU A 59 24.53 -18.26 5.50
N ALA A 60 24.69 -19.19 4.55
CA ALA A 60 24.25 -19.11 3.16
C ALA A 60 22.71 -19.06 2.96
N GLU A 61 21.87 -19.64 3.82
CA GLU A 61 20.39 -19.53 3.73
C GLU A 61 19.88 -18.17 4.21
N MET A 62 20.69 -17.45 5.00
CA MET A 62 20.28 -16.19 5.62
C MET A 62 20.65 -14.95 4.77
N ASP A 63 21.61 -15.08 3.85
CA ASP A 63 21.89 -14.05 2.82
C ASP A 63 20.71 -13.87 1.83
N THR A 64 19.90 -14.91 1.66
CA THR A 64 18.73 -14.92 0.77
C THR A 64 17.51 -14.23 1.38
N VAL A 65 17.42 -14.10 2.70
CA VAL A 65 16.19 -13.67 3.41
C VAL A 65 15.84 -12.20 3.16
N LEU A 66 16.81 -11.29 3.24
CA LEU A 66 16.62 -9.87 2.90
C LEU A 66 16.99 -9.57 1.44
N ASN A 67 17.62 -10.53 0.74
CA ASN A 67 18.18 -10.40 -0.60
C ASN A 67 18.91 -9.06 -0.81
N LEU A 68 19.85 -8.75 0.11
CA LEU A 68 20.58 -7.48 0.15
C LEU A 68 21.43 -7.23 -1.11
N ASN A 69 21.67 -8.25 -1.93
CA ASN A 69 22.35 -8.12 -3.22
C ASN A 69 21.58 -7.22 -4.21
N SER A 70 20.26 -7.09 -4.07
CA SER A 70 19.47 -6.13 -4.86
C SER A 70 19.62 -4.67 -4.38
N TYR A 71 20.36 -4.44 -3.28
CA TYR A 71 20.59 -3.15 -2.62
C TYR A 71 22.03 -2.63 -2.83
N SER A 72 22.70 -3.08 -3.89
CA SER A 72 24.15 -3.03 -4.19
C SER A 72 24.85 -1.67 -4.18
N HIS A 73 24.15 -0.56 -3.92
CA HIS A 73 24.71 0.79 -3.98
C HIS A 73 24.51 1.65 -2.72
N GLY A 74 23.94 1.09 -1.64
CA GLY A 74 23.73 1.82 -0.38
C GLY A 74 24.77 1.57 0.71
N PRO A 75 24.89 2.43 1.73
CA PRO A 75 25.79 2.25 2.87
C PRO A 75 25.53 0.96 3.66
N CYS A 76 24.33 0.37 3.54
CA CYS A 76 23.96 -0.89 4.20
C CYS A 76 24.08 -2.13 3.29
N SER A 77 24.73 -2.03 2.12
CA SER A 77 24.86 -3.13 1.14
C SER A 77 25.66 -4.33 1.64
N SER A 78 26.59 -4.14 2.58
CA SER A 78 27.45 -5.18 3.15
C SER A 78 27.08 -5.55 4.60
N LEU A 79 25.78 -5.44 4.93
CA LEU A 79 25.29 -5.66 6.29
C LEU A 79 25.60 -7.08 6.79
N LYS A 80 26.38 -7.16 7.87
CA LYS A 80 26.70 -8.43 8.53
C LYS A 80 25.51 -8.96 9.32
N ASN A 81 25.48 -10.27 9.54
CA ASN A 81 24.49 -10.84 10.44
C ASN A 81 24.62 -10.23 11.85
N LYS A 82 23.51 -10.14 12.58
CA LYS A 82 23.43 -9.56 13.93
C LYS A 82 23.81 -8.07 14.01
N THR A 83 23.46 -7.29 13.00
CA THR A 83 23.70 -5.83 12.99
C THR A 83 22.47 -5.02 12.55
N ILE A 84 22.45 -3.75 12.93
CA ILE A 84 21.48 -2.74 12.47
C ILE A 84 22.25 -1.72 11.63
N CYS A 85 21.70 -1.35 10.47
CA CYS A 85 22.23 -0.27 9.64
C CYS A 85 21.11 0.61 9.11
N CYS A 86 21.28 1.92 9.21
CA CYS A 86 20.32 2.89 8.68
C CYS A 86 20.96 3.71 7.56
N ASP A 87 20.35 3.65 6.39
CA ASP A 87 20.65 4.54 5.28
C ASP A 87 19.80 5.80 5.39
N ARG A 88 20.49 6.93 5.57
CA ARG A 88 19.90 8.27 5.66
C ARG A 88 20.39 9.19 4.55
N THR A 89 21.04 8.64 3.53
CA THR A 89 21.65 9.43 2.45
C THR A 89 20.60 10.01 1.49
N ASP A 90 19.48 9.31 1.34
CA ASP A 90 18.39 9.76 0.50
C ASP A 90 17.66 10.97 1.11
N TYR A 91 17.34 11.94 0.24
CA TYR A 91 16.61 13.16 0.61
C TYR A 91 15.15 12.86 0.99
N HIS A 92 14.57 11.82 0.40
CA HIS A 92 13.16 11.52 0.47
C HIS A 92 12.75 10.67 1.67
N SER A 93 13.58 9.73 2.08
CA SER A 93 13.24 8.74 3.10
C SER A 93 14.48 8.23 3.82
N ASP A 94 14.32 7.88 5.11
CA ASP A 94 15.28 7.03 5.82
C ASP A 94 14.83 5.57 5.71
N ILE A 95 15.78 4.65 5.65
CA ILE A 95 15.51 3.21 5.68
C ILE A 95 16.55 2.49 6.53
N CYS A 96 16.12 1.58 7.38
CA CYS A 96 17.00 0.75 8.19
C CYS A 96 16.82 -0.73 7.88
N PHE A 97 17.91 -1.48 8.02
CA PHE A 97 17.98 -2.91 7.84
C PHE A 97 18.44 -3.54 9.15
N VAL A 98 17.71 -4.55 9.61
CA VAL A 98 18.03 -5.32 10.81
C VAL A 98 18.17 -6.78 10.39
N ARG A 99 19.32 -7.39 10.68
CA ARG A 99 19.60 -8.77 10.27
C ARG A 99 19.83 -9.67 11.48
N GLY A 100 19.05 -10.75 11.60
CA GLY A 100 19.14 -11.71 12.70
C GLY A 100 17.78 -11.97 13.36
N ASP A 101 17.78 -12.36 14.65
CA ASP A 101 16.54 -12.61 15.42
C ASP A 101 15.86 -11.29 15.78
N VAL A 102 14.95 -10.84 14.91
CA VAL A 102 14.20 -9.60 15.05
C VAL A 102 12.91 -9.86 15.80
N ARG A 103 12.64 -9.09 16.86
CA ARG A 103 11.45 -9.24 17.71
C ARG A 103 10.69 -7.93 17.83
N THR A 104 9.38 -7.94 17.56
CA THR A 104 8.52 -6.76 17.71
C THR A 104 8.10 -6.56 19.16
N HIS A 105 7.98 -5.29 19.55
CA HIS A 105 7.41 -4.91 20.84
C HIS A 105 6.59 -3.62 20.67
N SER A 106 5.28 -3.80 20.52
CA SER A 106 4.35 -2.72 20.18
C SER A 106 4.19 -1.68 21.29
N SER A 107 4.14 -2.12 22.55
CA SER A 107 3.92 -1.25 23.71
C SER A 107 5.02 -0.19 23.92
N SER A 108 6.26 -0.46 23.50
CA SER A 108 7.36 0.50 23.54
C SER A 108 7.72 1.11 22.19
N SER A 109 6.91 0.88 21.15
CA SER A 109 7.23 1.27 19.76
C SER A 109 8.67 0.86 19.39
N SER A 110 9.01 -0.41 19.60
CA SER A 110 10.38 -0.91 19.40
C SER A 110 10.44 -2.19 18.58
N ILE A 111 11.54 -2.32 17.85
CA ILE A 111 12.00 -3.55 17.23
C ILE A 111 13.33 -3.91 17.84
N PHE A 112 13.42 -5.11 18.38
CA PHE A 112 14.62 -5.61 19.02
C PHE A 112 15.38 -6.55 18.11
N LEU A 113 16.69 -6.38 18.03
CA LEU A 113 17.60 -7.40 17.52
C LEU A 113 18.12 -8.21 18.72
N HIS A 114 17.66 -9.43 18.85
CA HIS A 114 18.05 -10.33 19.93
C HIS A 114 19.42 -10.95 19.63
N LEU A 115 20.36 -10.81 20.57
CA LEU A 115 21.72 -11.36 20.46
C LEU A 115 21.88 -12.53 21.43
N PRO A 116 21.61 -13.78 20.98
CA PRO A 116 21.77 -14.95 21.85
C PRO A 116 23.24 -15.16 22.19
N GLY A 117 23.54 -15.34 23.47
CA GLY A 117 24.89 -15.69 23.95
C GLY A 117 25.82 -14.52 24.25
N ALA A 118 25.39 -13.26 24.13
CA ALA A 118 26.18 -12.09 24.57
C ALA A 118 26.25 -11.92 26.11
N CYS A 119 26.05 -13.01 26.86
CA CYS A 119 26.20 -13.06 28.30
C CYS A 119 27.65 -13.49 28.59
N ASN A 120 28.48 -12.51 28.95
CA ASN A 120 29.86 -12.61 29.44
C ASN A 120 30.96 -12.41 28.38
N ASN A 121 31.70 -11.31 28.57
CA ASN A 121 33.04 -10.97 28.09
C ASN A 121 33.29 -10.37 26.70
N ASP A 122 32.32 -10.31 25.79
CA ASP A 122 32.47 -9.43 24.62
C ASP A 122 31.72 -8.13 24.86
N SER A 123 32.39 -6.99 24.72
CA SER A 123 31.79 -5.65 24.69
C SER A 123 30.93 -5.51 23.44
N VAL A 124 29.80 -6.21 23.39
CA VAL A 124 28.79 -6.07 22.34
C VAL A 124 28.20 -4.68 22.53
N ALA A 125 28.61 -3.74 21.67
CA ALA A 125 28.08 -2.39 21.68
C ALA A 125 26.57 -2.46 21.48
N LEU A 126 25.81 -2.11 22.52
CA LEU A 126 24.38 -1.96 22.40
C LEU A 126 24.11 -0.81 21.44
N GLN A 127 23.58 -1.13 20.26
CA GLN A 127 23.20 -0.17 19.25
C GLN A 127 21.74 0.21 19.45
N GLU A 128 21.48 1.52 19.42
CA GLU A 128 20.14 2.10 19.42
C GLU A 128 20.02 3.07 18.26
N GLU A 129 18.99 2.88 17.44
CA GLU A 129 18.63 3.75 16.33
C GLU A 129 17.17 4.18 16.47
N SER A 130 16.86 5.38 15.95
CA SER A 130 15.48 5.88 15.85
C SER A 130 15.14 6.19 14.40
N ILE A 131 13.95 5.81 13.97
CA ILE A 131 13.45 6.06 12.61
C ILE A 131 11.97 6.41 12.63
N ARG A 132 11.56 7.28 11.69
CA ARG A 132 10.15 7.52 11.34
C ARG A 132 9.90 6.82 10.01
N PRO A 133 9.26 5.65 9.99
CA PRO A 133 9.23 4.79 8.79
C PRO A 133 8.15 5.25 7.80
N TYR A 134 8.32 6.47 7.28
CA TYR A 134 7.43 7.15 6.35
C TYR A 134 8.25 7.87 5.28
N THR A 135 7.71 7.94 4.07
CA THR A 135 8.29 8.75 2.99
C THR A 135 8.11 10.25 3.33
N ARG A 136 8.76 11.21 2.66
CA ARG A 136 8.66 12.65 3.03
C ARG A 136 9.47 13.10 4.24
N LYS A 137 10.67 12.54 4.40
CA LYS A 137 11.67 13.00 5.39
C LYS A 137 11.89 14.52 5.40
N TRP A 138 11.77 15.16 4.23
CA TRP A 138 11.96 16.60 4.02
C TRP A 138 10.80 17.48 4.52
N ASP A 139 9.61 16.91 4.72
CA ASP A 139 8.40 17.65 5.03
C ASP A 139 8.20 17.75 6.55
N ALA A 140 8.61 18.86 7.13
CA ALA A 140 8.57 19.08 8.58
C ALA A 140 7.13 19.01 9.16
N ALA A 141 6.12 19.40 8.38
CA ALA A 141 4.73 19.44 8.83
C ALA A 141 4.16 18.03 9.04
N ILE A 142 4.51 17.08 8.17
CA ILE A 142 4.12 15.68 8.35
C ILE A 142 5.06 14.92 9.27
N LYS A 143 6.37 15.23 9.23
CA LYS A 143 7.40 14.61 10.09
C LYS A 143 7.03 14.63 11.56
N SER A 144 6.47 15.75 12.05
CA SER A 144 6.05 15.91 13.44
C SER A 144 4.88 15.01 13.86
N LYS A 145 4.08 14.52 12.91
CA LYS A 145 2.88 13.70 13.15
C LYS A 145 3.15 12.19 13.06
N ILE A 146 4.33 11.79 12.57
CA ILE A 146 4.68 10.38 12.38
C ILE A 146 5.40 9.90 13.66
N PRO A 147 4.92 8.85 14.34
CA PRO A 147 5.57 8.35 15.55
C PRO A 147 6.98 7.83 15.24
N GLU A 148 7.86 7.95 16.23
CA GLU A 148 9.20 7.38 16.16
C GLU A 148 9.17 5.90 16.55
N LEU A 149 9.95 5.09 15.84
CA LEU A 149 10.16 3.69 16.08
C LEU A 149 11.63 3.48 16.47
N HIS A 150 11.85 2.74 17.55
CA HIS A 150 13.19 2.49 18.07
C HIS A 150 13.69 1.11 17.64
N LEU A 151 14.92 1.04 17.14
CA LEU A 151 15.60 -0.21 16.80
C LEU A 151 16.72 -0.42 17.81
N ARG A 152 16.68 -1.52 18.56
CA ARG A 152 17.60 -1.74 19.69
C ARG A 152 18.18 -3.14 19.65
N THR A 153 19.49 -3.27 19.84
CA THR A 153 20.09 -4.57 20.17
C THR A 153 19.83 -4.90 21.63
N THR A 154 19.47 -6.14 21.94
CA THR A 154 19.26 -6.60 23.33
C THR A 154 20.09 -7.85 23.63
N SER A 155 20.59 -7.94 24.86
CA SER A 155 21.30 -9.11 25.39
C SER A 155 20.82 -9.43 26.81
N GLY A 156 21.07 -10.66 27.28
CA GLY A 156 20.76 -11.05 28.66
C GLY A 156 19.27 -11.11 29.02
N ALA A 157 18.94 -10.81 30.27
CA ALA A 157 17.59 -10.97 30.84
C ALA A 157 16.55 -9.96 30.31
N GLU A 158 16.98 -8.82 29.76
CA GLU A 158 16.12 -7.87 29.02
C GLU A 158 15.61 -8.45 27.70
N ALA A 159 16.27 -9.51 27.21
CA ALA A 159 15.98 -10.18 25.96
C ALA A 159 14.87 -11.26 26.10
N SER A 160 14.10 -11.20 27.19
CA SER A 160 13.16 -12.21 27.64
C SER A 160 11.79 -12.19 26.96
N LEU A 161 11.57 -11.38 25.92
CA LEU A 161 10.34 -11.44 25.13
C LEU A 161 10.31 -12.75 24.33
N PRO A 162 9.53 -13.78 24.75
CA PRO A 162 9.49 -15.03 24.02
C PRO A 162 8.75 -14.80 22.71
N CYS A 163 9.21 -15.44 21.64
CA CYS A 163 8.48 -15.43 20.37
C CYS A 163 7.11 -16.09 20.55
N GLN A 164 6.05 -15.31 20.42
CA GLN A 164 4.67 -15.80 20.45
C GLN A 164 4.19 -16.15 19.04
N VAL A 165 4.67 -15.43 18.03
CA VAL A 165 4.44 -15.72 16.62
C VAL A 165 5.80 -15.74 15.90
N ARG A 166 6.09 -16.78 15.14
CA ARG A 166 7.33 -16.91 14.37
C ARG A 166 7.04 -16.86 12.88
N HIS A 167 7.85 -16.09 12.17
CA HIS A 167 7.81 -15.94 10.71
C HIS A 167 9.13 -16.43 10.12
N ASP A 168 9.06 -17.03 8.95
CA ASP A 168 10.19 -17.53 8.16
C ASP A 168 10.64 -16.55 7.06
N VAL A 169 10.07 -15.34 7.06
CA VAL A 169 10.30 -14.24 6.11
C VAL A 169 10.67 -12.95 6.83
N PRO A 170 11.37 -12.01 6.20
CA PRO A 170 11.65 -10.73 6.83
C PRO A 170 10.35 -9.93 7.06
N ALA A 171 10.40 -9.02 8.04
CA ALA A 171 9.40 -7.97 8.19
C ALA A 171 9.71 -6.78 7.29
N LEU A 172 8.69 -6.17 6.68
CA LEU A 172 8.76 -4.81 6.13
C LEU A 172 7.88 -3.90 6.98
N VAL A 173 8.52 -3.00 7.71
CA VAL A 173 7.89 -2.14 8.70
C VAL A 173 7.73 -0.73 8.17
N PHE A 174 6.50 -0.23 8.15
CA PHE A 174 6.18 1.11 7.64
C PHE A 174 4.97 1.73 8.34
N PHE A 175 4.83 3.05 8.23
CA PHE A 175 3.71 3.80 8.79
C PHE A 175 2.64 4.08 7.71
N ALA A 176 1.43 3.59 7.92
CA ALA A 176 0.28 3.80 7.01
C ALA A 176 -0.66 4.93 7.49
N GLY A 177 -0.08 6.02 8.00
CA GLY A 177 -0.81 7.21 8.44
C GLY A 177 -0.28 8.50 7.79
N GLY A 178 -0.41 9.62 8.49
CA GLY A 178 0.08 10.90 8.01
C GLY A 178 -0.80 11.44 6.88
N TYR A 179 -0.26 11.57 5.67
CA TYR A 179 -1.07 11.94 4.49
C TYR A 179 -1.77 10.73 3.85
N THR A 180 -1.30 9.51 4.16
CA THR A 180 -2.01 8.26 3.87
C THR A 180 -3.37 8.31 4.58
N GLY A 181 -4.45 8.05 3.84
CA GLY A 181 -5.81 8.50 4.13
C GLY A 181 -6.44 9.20 2.93
N ASN A 182 -5.61 9.93 2.18
CA ASN A 182 -5.97 10.48 0.88
C ASN A 182 -5.48 9.56 -0.22
N VAL A 183 -6.35 9.17 -1.16
CA VAL A 183 -6.03 8.17 -2.20
C VAL A 183 -4.79 8.51 -3.04
N PHE A 184 -4.48 9.79 -3.27
CA PHE A 184 -3.24 10.16 -3.97
C PHE A 184 -2.01 9.79 -3.15
N HIS A 185 -2.03 10.13 -1.86
CA HIS A 185 -0.94 9.83 -0.93
C HIS A 185 -0.86 8.34 -0.60
N ASP A 186 -1.99 7.62 -0.57
CA ASP A 186 -2.00 6.17 -0.41
C ASP A 186 -1.14 5.49 -1.49
N PHE A 187 -1.22 5.96 -2.74
CA PHE A 187 -0.36 5.47 -3.82
C PHE A 187 1.05 6.06 -3.76
N ASN A 188 1.16 7.39 -3.68
CA ASN A 188 2.43 8.10 -3.78
C ASN A 188 3.38 7.83 -2.60
N ASP A 189 2.87 7.97 -1.38
CA ASP A 189 3.64 7.88 -0.16
C ASP A 189 3.65 6.45 0.42
N GLY A 190 2.73 5.57 -0.06
CA GLY A 190 2.49 4.22 0.44
C GLY A 190 2.75 3.10 -0.58
N ILE A 191 1.78 2.81 -1.48
CA ILE A 191 1.79 1.64 -2.36
C ILE A 191 3.00 1.60 -3.30
N ILE A 192 3.36 2.72 -3.95
CA ILE A 192 4.52 2.77 -4.85
C ILE A 192 5.82 2.54 -4.06
N PRO A 193 6.06 3.25 -2.94
CA PRO A 193 7.18 2.97 -2.04
C PRO A 193 7.23 1.53 -1.51
N LEU A 194 6.08 0.94 -1.19
CA LEU A 194 5.99 -0.48 -0.81
C LEU A 194 6.48 -1.38 -1.92
N TYR A 195 6.02 -1.16 -3.16
CA TYR A 195 6.46 -1.93 -4.32
C TYR A 195 7.98 -1.79 -4.53
N ILE A 196 8.51 -0.56 -4.56
CA ILE A 196 9.96 -0.30 -4.72
C ILE A 196 10.78 -1.04 -3.65
N THR A 197 10.25 -1.14 -2.43
CA THR A 197 10.97 -1.72 -1.29
C THR A 197 10.84 -3.23 -1.18
N SER A 198 9.81 -3.83 -1.77
CA SER A 198 9.46 -5.25 -1.54
C SER A 198 9.42 -6.15 -2.78
N HIS A 199 9.39 -5.60 -4.00
CA HIS A 199 9.18 -6.39 -5.21
C HIS A 199 10.18 -7.56 -5.38
N HIS A 200 11.47 -7.33 -5.13
CA HIS A 200 12.53 -8.36 -5.22
C HIS A 200 12.50 -9.41 -4.10
N LEU A 201 11.59 -9.26 -3.13
CA LEU A 201 11.30 -10.29 -2.13
C LEU A 201 10.24 -11.28 -2.66
N HIS A 202 9.69 -11.06 -3.86
CA HIS A 202 8.76 -11.97 -4.53
C HIS A 202 7.63 -12.46 -3.60
N ARG A 203 6.99 -11.52 -2.89
CA ARG A 203 5.88 -11.78 -1.95
C ARG A 203 6.27 -12.52 -0.65
N ARG A 204 7.54 -12.92 -0.49
CA ARG A 204 8.13 -13.51 0.72
C ARG A 204 8.56 -12.45 1.73
N VAL A 205 7.61 -11.65 2.20
CA VAL A 205 7.83 -10.60 3.20
C VAL A 205 6.56 -10.40 4.02
N ALA A 206 6.67 -10.21 5.32
CA ALA A 206 5.53 -9.89 6.18
C ALA A 206 5.39 -8.36 6.32
N LEU A 207 4.23 -7.81 5.96
CA LEU A 207 3.98 -6.37 6.08
C LEU A 207 3.59 -6.03 7.52
N VAL A 208 4.41 -5.25 8.22
CA VAL A 208 4.18 -4.82 9.61
C VAL A 208 3.84 -3.34 9.61
N VAL A 209 2.59 -3.01 9.95
CA VAL A 209 2.02 -1.69 9.68
C VAL A 209 1.83 -0.91 10.98
N LEU A 210 2.55 0.20 11.14
CA LEU A 210 2.24 1.20 12.16
C LEU A 210 1.03 2.01 11.69
N GLN A 211 0.11 2.32 12.60
CA GLN A 211 -1.16 2.99 12.27
C GLN A 211 -2.00 2.20 11.26
N TYR A 212 -2.11 0.90 11.47
CA TYR A 212 -3.03 0.07 10.69
C TYR A 212 -4.48 0.56 10.85
N ARG A 213 -5.24 0.50 9.75
CA ARG A 213 -6.67 0.80 9.74
C ARG A 213 -7.39 -0.24 8.90
N ASP A 214 -8.45 -0.84 9.44
CA ASP A 214 -9.20 -1.91 8.76
C ASP A 214 -9.71 -1.49 7.38
N TRP A 215 -10.19 -0.25 7.24
CA TRP A 215 -10.67 0.26 5.96
C TRP A 215 -9.55 0.36 4.92
N TRP A 216 -8.32 0.70 5.32
CA TRP A 216 -7.18 0.84 4.42
C TRP A 216 -6.79 -0.54 3.91
N SER A 217 -6.60 -1.50 4.83
CA SER A 217 -6.26 -2.87 4.45
C SER A 217 -7.34 -3.50 3.58
N SER A 218 -8.62 -3.27 3.90
CA SER A 218 -9.75 -3.77 3.10
C SER A 218 -9.79 -3.17 1.70
N LYS A 219 -9.49 -1.88 1.56
CA LYS A 219 -9.48 -1.17 0.28
C LYS A 219 -8.35 -1.62 -0.64
N TYR A 220 -7.16 -1.84 -0.08
CA TYR A 220 -5.95 -2.20 -0.82
C TYR A 220 -5.63 -3.70 -0.82
N LYS A 221 -6.50 -4.56 -0.27
CA LYS A 221 -6.25 -5.99 -0.07
C LYS A 221 -5.74 -6.73 -1.32
N ASP A 222 -6.31 -6.43 -2.49
CA ASP A 222 -5.95 -7.11 -3.74
C ASP A 222 -4.53 -6.70 -4.19
N ILE A 223 -4.12 -5.46 -3.93
CA ILE A 223 -2.76 -4.96 -4.20
C ILE A 223 -1.77 -5.50 -3.16
N LEU A 224 -2.14 -5.48 -1.88
CA LEU A 224 -1.27 -6.01 -0.81
C LEU A 224 -0.96 -7.50 -1.02
N ALA A 225 -1.91 -8.27 -1.54
CA ALA A 225 -1.72 -9.67 -1.91
C ALA A 225 -0.72 -9.89 -3.07
N GLN A 226 -0.48 -8.87 -3.90
CA GLN A 226 0.58 -8.90 -4.91
C GLN A 226 1.96 -8.55 -4.35
N LEU A 227 2.01 -7.92 -3.18
CA LEU A 227 3.25 -7.51 -2.51
C LEU A 227 3.70 -8.50 -1.42
N SER A 228 2.76 -9.27 -0.86
CA SER A 228 3.01 -10.22 0.22
C SER A 228 2.05 -11.41 0.16
N ASP A 229 2.58 -12.61 0.43
CA ASP A 229 1.79 -13.84 0.66
C ASP A 229 1.25 -13.94 2.10
N TYR A 230 1.61 -12.98 2.97
CA TYR A 230 1.30 -12.97 4.39
C TYR A 230 0.27 -11.87 4.70
N PRO A 231 -0.67 -12.11 5.63
CA PRO A 231 -1.59 -11.07 6.06
C PRO A 231 -0.81 -9.90 6.72
N PRO A 232 -1.17 -8.64 6.44
CA PRO A 232 -0.59 -7.50 7.12
C PRO A 232 -0.80 -7.59 8.65
N ILE A 233 0.22 -7.20 9.40
CA ILE A 233 0.23 -7.22 10.87
C ILE A 233 -0.01 -5.79 11.37
N ASP A 234 -1.00 -5.62 12.24
CA ASP A 234 -1.24 -4.36 12.96
C ASP A 234 -0.23 -4.24 14.10
N PHE A 235 0.87 -3.53 13.85
CA PHE A 235 1.91 -3.34 14.86
C PHE A 235 1.40 -2.58 16.09
N SER A 236 0.45 -1.66 15.91
CA SER A 236 0.02 -0.76 16.98
C SER A 236 -0.92 -1.46 17.97
N ASN A 237 -1.71 -2.43 17.52
CA ASN A 237 -2.69 -3.12 18.36
C ASN A 237 -2.39 -4.60 18.63
N ASP A 238 -1.55 -5.26 17.82
CA ASP A 238 -1.10 -6.62 18.12
C ASP A 238 -0.03 -6.58 19.23
N THR A 239 -0.41 -7.06 20.41
CA THR A 239 0.48 -7.09 21.58
C THR A 239 1.41 -8.31 21.58
N ARG A 240 1.26 -9.22 20.61
CA ARG A 240 2.11 -10.40 20.53
C ARG A 240 3.52 -10.02 20.08
N THR A 241 4.52 -10.73 20.60
CA THR A 241 5.89 -10.65 20.07
C THR A 241 5.99 -11.50 18.80
N HIS A 242 6.15 -10.82 17.67
CA HIS A 242 6.42 -11.44 16.37
C HIS A 242 7.93 -11.50 16.16
N CYS A 243 8.42 -12.67 15.76
CA CYS A 243 9.83 -12.92 15.49
C CYS A 243 10.08 -13.17 14.01
N PHE A 244 11.11 -12.53 13.47
CA PHE A 244 11.50 -12.59 12.06
C PHE A 244 13.01 -12.84 11.93
N PRO A 245 13.49 -13.46 10.83
CA PRO A 245 14.91 -13.60 10.51
C PRO A 245 15.59 -12.28 10.06
N GLY A 246 14.83 -11.21 9.89
CA GLY A 246 15.31 -9.88 9.52
C GLY A 246 14.17 -8.88 9.40
N ALA A 247 14.51 -7.60 9.27
CA ALA A 247 13.55 -6.55 9.01
C ALA A 247 14.11 -5.43 8.14
N ILE A 248 13.24 -4.87 7.31
CA ILE A 248 13.41 -3.61 6.60
C ILE A 248 12.46 -2.62 7.27
N VAL A 249 12.96 -1.45 7.67
CA VAL A 249 12.19 -0.46 8.42
C VAL A 249 12.24 0.87 7.68
N GLY A 250 11.09 1.34 7.20
CA GLY A 250 10.98 2.46 6.27
C GLY A 250 10.76 2.00 4.83
N LEU A 251 10.44 2.95 3.95
CA LEU A 251 10.14 2.72 2.53
C LEU A 251 11.01 3.61 1.66
N ARG A 252 11.42 3.10 0.50
CA ARG A 252 12.13 3.85 -0.53
C ARG A 252 11.18 4.69 -1.37
N TYR A 253 11.59 5.90 -1.73
CA TYR A 253 10.81 6.82 -2.56
C TYR A 253 11.65 7.39 -3.70
N HIS A 254 11.25 7.18 -4.95
CA HIS A 254 12.01 7.62 -6.13
C HIS A 254 11.52 8.94 -6.73
N GLY A 255 10.40 9.47 -6.26
CA GLY A 255 9.79 10.67 -6.82
C GLY A 255 8.28 10.58 -6.84
N MET A 256 7.64 11.66 -7.30
CA MET A 256 6.19 11.73 -7.39
C MET A 256 5.67 10.72 -8.39
N LEU A 257 4.94 9.70 -7.91
CA LEU A 257 4.41 8.59 -8.72
C LEU A 257 5.41 7.94 -9.70
N SER A 258 6.69 7.91 -9.34
CA SER A 258 7.77 7.48 -10.23
C SER A 258 8.56 6.32 -9.62
N ILE A 259 9.14 5.51 -10.49
CA ILE A 259 10.06 4.43 -10.16
C ILE A 259 11.28 4.58 -11.07
N ASP A 260 12.38 5.04 -10.48
CA ASP A 260 13.68 5.06 -11.15
C ASP A 260 14.25 3.64 -11.24
N ALA A 261 14.24 3.08 -12.45
CA ALA A 261 14.73 1.74 -12.73
C ALA A 261 16.21 1.55 -12.34
N SER A 262 17.04 2.59 -12.50
CA SER A 262 18.48 2.53 -12.18
C SER A 262 18.77 2.39 -10.68
N ARG A 263 17.79 2.76 -9.84
CA ARG A 263 17.86 2.70 -8.37
C ARG A 263 17.04 1.54 -7.80
N SER A 264 16.15 0.97 -8.60
CA SER A 264 15.27 -0.13 -8.19
C SER A 264 15.99 -1.47 -8.24
N SER A 265 15.53 -2.40 -7.40
CA SER A 265 15.93 -3.80 -7.55
C SER A 265 15.40 -4.37 -8.87
N GLU A 266 16.19 -5.25 -9.49
CA GLU A 266 15.81 -5.94 -10.74
C GLU A 266 15.53 -5.00 -11.94
N ASN A 267 15.97 -3.73 -11.87
CA ASN A 267 15.66 -2.69 -12.86
C ASN A 267 14.16 -2.50 -13.10
N SER A 268 13.34 -2.73 -12.07
CA SER A 268 11.90 -2.53 -12.14
C SER A 268 11.53 -1.07 -12.45
N SER A 269 10.58 -0.91 -13.35
CA SER A 269 10.04 0.38 -13.79
C SER A 269 8.62 0.60 -13.30
N ILE A 270 8.10 1.81 -13.57
CA ILE A 270 6.68 2.12 -13.35
C ILE A 270 5.75 1.18 -14.13
N ARG A 271 6.19 0.67 -15.31
CA ARG A 271 5.37 -0.25 -16.12
C ARG A 271 5.17 -1.60 -15.42
N ASP A 272 6.17 -2.07 -14.69
CA ASP A 272 6.09 -3.33 -13.94
C ASP A 272 5.11 -3.20 -12.76
N LEU A 273 5.12 -2.05 -12.07
CA LEU A 273 4.08 -1.72 -11.10
C LEU A 273 2.69 -1.72 -11.76
N LEU A 274 2.52 -1.09 -12.92
CA LEU A 274 1.23 -1.07 -13.61
C LEU A 274 0.75 -2.48 -14.00
N HIS A 275 1.67 -3.37 -14.41
CA HIS A 275 1.34 -4.79 -14.64
C HIS A 275 0.88 -5.48 -13.35
N MET A 276 1.58 -5.28 -12.23
CA MET A 276 1.17 -5.82 -10.94
C MET A 276 -0.21 -5.31 -10.50
N LEU A 277 -0.51 -4.02 -10.71
CA LEU A 277 -1.83 -3.46 -10.46
C LEU A 277 -2.90 -4.08 -11.36
N GLN A 278 -2.58 -4.38 -12.61
CA GLN A 278 -3.49 -5.10 -13.50
C GLN A 278 -3.75 -6.52 -12.97
N ASP A 279 -2.72 -7.26 -12.57
CA ASP A 279 -2.85 -8.63 -12.08
C ASP A 279 -3.65 -8.73 -10.78
N ALA A 280 -3.61 -7.67 -9.94
CA ALA A 280 -4.46 -7.57 -8.76
C ALA A 280 -5.97 -7.58 -9.09
N TYR A 281 -6.37 -7.04 -10.25
CA TYR A 281 -7.77 -6.78 -10.57
C TYR A 281 -8.30 -7.51 -11.80
N LYS A 282 -7.45 -8.01 -12.69
CA LYS A 282 -7.87 -8.83 -13.84
C LYS A 282 -8.63 -10.08 -13.35
N PRO A 283 -9.77 -10.43 -13.97
CA PRO A 283 -10.44 -11.68 -13.68
C PRO A 283 -9.53 -12.88 -14.01
N LYS A 284 -9.42 -13.85 -13.11
CA LYS A 284 -8.57 -15.06 -13.31
C LYS A 284 -9.11 -16.03 -14.38
N THR A 285 -10.30 -15.76 -14.95
CA THR A 285 -11.08 -16.70 -15.77
C THR A 285 -11.51 -16.16 -17.13
N GLU A 286 -10.88 -15.12 -17.67
CA GLU A 286 -11.14 -14.75 -19.07
C GLU A 286 -10.38 -15.67 -20.03
N VAL A 287 -10.97 -16.84 -20.26
CA VAL A 287 -10.76 -17.62 -21.48
C VAL A 287 -11.26 -16.75 -22.64
N GLY A 288 -10.32 -16.26 -23.44
CA GLY A 288 -10.47 -15.82 -24.82
C GLY A 288 -11.86 -15.37 -25.25
N GLY A 289 -12.21 -14.13 -24.93
CA GLY A 289 -13.34 -13.46 -25.54
C GLY A 289 -13.16 -11.97 -25.37
N ASN A 290 -12.52 -11.31 -26.34
CA ASN A 290 -12.58 -9.84 -26.39
C ASN A 290 -14.07 -9.48 -26.43
N PRO A 291 -14.63 -8.78 -25.42
CA PRO A 291 -15.95 -8.23 -25.58
C PRO A 291 -15.93 -7.35 -26.83
N PRO A 292 -16.98 -7.35 -27.66
CA PRO A 292 -17.03 -6.53 -28.85
C PRO A 292 -16.70 -5.09 -28.44
N THR A 293 -15.57 -4.59 -28.93
CA THR A 293 -15.17 -3.21 -28.71
C THR A 293 -16.31 -2.34 -29.24
N PRO A 294 -16.94 -1.49 -28.41
CA PRO A 294 -17.95 -0.56 -28.90
C PRO A 294 -17.38 0.21 -30.09
N ASN A 295 -18.17 0.48 -31.13
CA ASN A 295 -17.67 1.21 -32.30
C ASN A 295 -17.13 2.61 -31.94
N SER A 296 -17.53 3.16 -30.79
CA SER A 296 -17.10 4.47 -30.29
C SER A 296 -16.02 4.36 -29.20
N PRO A 297 -15.01 5.25 -29.19
CA PRO A 297 -14.12 5.44 -28.05
C PRO A 297 -14.85 5.74 -26.73
N LYS A 298 -14.34 5.21 -25.62
CA LYS A 298 -14.88 5.45 -24.28
C LYS A 298 -14.21 6.66 -23.62
N LEU A 299 -15.00 7.67 -23.24
CA LEU A 299 -14.60 8.82 -22.44
C LEU A 299 -15.08 8.64 -20.99
N VAL A 300 -14.17 8.53 -20.04
CA VAL A 300 -14.50 8.52 -18.61
C VAL A 300 -14.23 9.91 -18.01
N ILE A 301 -15.28 10.55 -17.49
CA ILE A 301 -15.18 11.82 -16.77
C ILE A 301 -15.13 11.55 -15.28
N VAL A 302 -14.01 11.85 -14.64
CA VAL A 302 -13.86 11.74 -13.19
C VAL A 302 -14.42 12.99 -12.53
N SER A 303 -15.62 12.80 -12.00
CA SER A 303 -16.42 13.80 -11.31
C SER A 303 -16.11 13.85 -9.82
N ARG A 304 -16.32 15.02 -9.23
CA ARG A 304 -16.12 15.29 -7.81
C ARG A 304 -17.15 16.27 -7.29
N SER A 305 -17.59 16.02 -6.07
CA SER A 305 -18.47 16.91 -5.30
C SER A 305 -17.65 17.72 -4.28
N GLY A 306 -18.05 18.97 -4.04
CA GLY A 306 -17.38 19.84 -3.08
C GLY A 306 -16.36 20.76 -3.75
N THR A 307 -15.06 20.57 -3.45
CA THR A 307 -13.99 21.44 -3.97
C THR A 307 -13.61 21.09 -5.41
N ARG A 308 -13.27 22.09 -6.24
CA ARG A 308 -12.87 21.89 -7.65
C ARG A 308 -13.91 21.12 -8.45
N ALA A 309 -15.19 21.29 -8.11
CA ALA A 309 -16.29 20.70 -8.85
C ALA A 309 -16.37 21.29 -10.26
N MET A 310 -16.80 20.48 -11.23
CA MET A 310 -17.15 20.94 -12.57
C MET A 310 -18.62 21.34 -12.55
N GLU A 311 -18.90 22.63 -12.60
CA GLU A 311 -20.24 23.17 -12.38
C GLU A 311 -21.18 22.91 -13.56
N ASN A 312 -20.65 22.91 -14.79
CA ASN A 312 -21.39 22.60 -16.02
C ASN A 312 -21.12 21.18 -16.54
N GLU A 313 -20.93 20.19 -15.65
CA GLU A 313 -20.66 18.79 -16.01
C GLU A 313 -21.67 18.20 -17.00
N VAL A 314 -22.96 18.55 -16.86
CA VAL A 314 -24.02 18.05 -17.76
C VAL A 314 -23.79 18.52 -19.20
N GLU A 315 -23.31 19.73 -19.41
CA GLU A 315 -23.00 20.26 -20.75
C GLU A 315 -21.77 19.56 -21.33
N VAL A 316 -20.76 19.31 -20.49
CA VAL A 316 -19.54 18.60 -20.88
C VAL A 316 -19.82 17.14 -21.27
N VAL A 317 -20.73 16.46 -20.57
CA VAL A 317 -21.19 15.11 -20.94
C VAL A 317 -21.87 15.14 -22.31
N LYS A 318 -22.84 16.05 -22.50
CA LYS A 318 -23.55 16.20 -23.79
C LYS A 318 -22.60 16.53 -24.94
N LEU A 319 -21.58 17.36 -24.70
CA LEU A 319 -20.54 17.66 -25.68
C LEU A 319 -19.77 16.40 -26.10
N GLY A 320 -19.35 15.58 -25.13
CA GLY A 320 -18.66 14.31 -25.41
C GLY A 320 -19.52 13.35 -26.23
N GLU A 321 -20.79 13.20 -25.87
CA GLU A 321 -21.77 12.39 -26.61
C GLU A 321 -22.00 12.93 -28.02
N HIS A 322 -22.10 14.25 -28.18
CA HIS A 322 -22.28 14.91 -29.48
C HIS A 322 -21.09 14.71 -30.43
N ILE A 323 -19.86 14.75 -29.91
CA ILE A 323 -18.65 14.42 -30.68
C ILE A 323 -18.64 12.94 -31.10
N GLY A 324 -19.33 12.09 -30.33
CA GLY A 324 -19.54 10.69 -30.64
C GLY A 324 -18.89 9.73 -29.65
N PHE A 325 -18.37 10.20 -28.50
CA PHE A 325 -17.85 9.32 -27.44
C PHE A 325 -18.95 8.52 -26.76
N GLN A 326 -18.62 7.31 -26.28
CA GLN A 326 -19.36 6.68 -25.21
C GLN A 326 -18.91 7.29 -23.86
N VAL A 327 -19.72 8.17 -23.28
CA VAL A 327 -19.37 8.89 -22.05
C VAL A 327 -19.82 8.11 -20.80
N GLU A 328 -18.91 7.95 -19.83
CA GLU A 328 -19.22 7.42 -18.49
C GLU A 328 -18.74 8.42 -17.43
N VAL A 329 -19.62 8.83 -16.52
CA VAL A 329 -19.24 9.69 -15.40
C VAL A 329 -18.89 8.84 -14.18
N LEU A 330 -17.61 8.86 -13.81
CA LEU A 330 -17.10 8.17 -12.63
C LEU A 330 -17.08 9.13 -11.44
N ARG A 331 -17.74 8.76 -10.35
CA ARG A 331 -17.78 9.54 -9.09
C ARG A 331 -17.11 8.77 -7.95
N PRO A 332 -15.79 8.91 -7.76
CA PRO A 332 -15.10 8.24 -6.67
C PRO A 332 -15.56 8.72 -5.30
N VAL A 333 -15.89 7.76 -4.44
CA VAL A 333 -16.12 7.97 -3.00
C VAL A 333 -15.13 7.11 -2.22
N GLU A 334 -14.82 7.50 -0.98
CA GLU A 334 -13.74 6.88 -0.19
C GLU A 334 -13.89 5.36 -0.04
N THR A 335 -15.13 4.89 0.11
CA THR A 335 -15.50 3.48 0.31
C THR A 335 -15.61 2.67 -0.98
N MET A 336 -15.45 3.30 -2.15
CA MET A 336 -15.58 2.59 -3.42
C MET A 336 -14.42 1.60 -3.59
N PRO A 337 -14.69 0.31 -3.88
CA PRO A 337 -13.64 -0.67 -4.12
C PRO A 337 -12.78 -0.32 -5.34
N LEU A 338 -11.46 -0.51 -5.24
CA LEU A 338 -10.54 -0.23 -6.36
C LEU A 338 -10.81 -1.10 -7.58
N ARG A 339 -11.29 -2.33 -7.40
CA ARG A 339 -11.72 -3.21 -8.50
C ARG A 339 -12.78 -2.54 -9.39
N LYS A 340 -13.68 -1.73 -8.82
CA LYS A 340 -14.68 -0.99 -9.60
C LYS A 340 -14.03 0.09 -10.46
N MET A 341 -13.05 0.82 -9.89
CA MET A 341 -12.26 1.80 -10.63
C MET A 341 -11.50 1.15 -11.78
N TYR A 342 -10.84 0.02 -11.50
CA TYR A 342 -10.12 -0.75 -12.49
C TYR A 342 -11.03 -1.20 -13.64
N ASN A 343 -12.19 -1.79 -13.35
CA ASN A 343 -13.11 -2.25 -14.40
C ASN A 343 -13.60 -1.11 -15.31
N THR A 344 -13.87 0.07 -14.74
CA THR A 344 -14.25 1.25 -15.53
C THR A 344 -13.10 1.79 -16.38
N LEU A 345 -11.88 1.88 -15.81
CA LEU A 345 -10.76 2.61 -16.42
C LEU A 345 -9.85 1.74 -17.30
N SER A 346 -9.76 0.43 -17.04
CA SER A 346 -8.96 -0.50 -17.86
C SER A 346 -9.44 -0.62 -19.31
N SER A 347 -10.72 -0.31 -19.57
CA SER A 347 -11.30 -0.25 -20.92
C SER A 347 -11.41 1.17 -21.49
N CYS A 348 -11.04 2.18 -20.69
CA CYS A 348 -11.12 3.58 -21.08
C CYS A 348 -10.13 3.92 -22.20
N ASP A 349 -10.54 4.80 -23.12
CA ASP A 349 -9.65 5.35 -24.15
C ASP A 349 -9.24 6.79 -23.82
N VAL A 350 -10.15 7.57 -23.25
CA VAL A 350 -9.91 8.93 -22.79
C VAL A 350 -10.41 9.11 -21.36
N MET A 351 -9.54 9.47 -20.43
CA MET A 351 -9.93 9.89 -19.08
C MET A 351 -9.81 11.39 -18.97
N MET A 352 -10.82 12.05 -18.38
CA MET A 352 -10.80 13.49 -18.14
C MET A 352 -11.22 13.81 -16.72
N GLY A 353 -10.60 14.81 -16.08
CA GLY A 353 -11.14 15.35 -14.84
C GLY A 353 -10.32 16.50 -14.27
N VAL A 354 -10.88 17.16 -13.27
CA VAL A 354 -10.26 18.32 -12.59
C VAL A 354 -9.16 17.87 -11.65
N HIS A 355 -8.01 18.55 -11.71
CA HIS A 355 -6.82 18.26 -10.90
C HIS A 355 -7.16 17.99 -9.43
N GLY A 356 -6.81 16.81 -8.92
CA GLY A 356 -6.85 16.47 -7.50
C GLY A 356 -6.81 14.96 -7.28
N ALA A 357 -6.93 14.53 -6.03
CA ALA A 357 -6.55 13.18 -5.62
C ALA A 357 -7.23 12.05 -6.39
N ALA A 358 -8.51 12.21 -6.75
CA ALA A 358 -9.27 11.22 -7.50
C ALA A 358 -8.68 10.88 -8.89
N LEU A 359 -7.83 11.75 -9.45
CA LEU A 359 -7.17 11.47 -10.72
C LEU A 359 -6.10 10.39 -10.62
N ILE A 360 -5.64 10.00 -9.42
CA ILE A 360 -4.66 8.92 -9.22
C ILE A 360 -5.07 7.60 -9.89
N HIS A 361 -6.38 7.39 -10.10
CA HIS A 361 -6.89 6.22 -10.79
C HIS A 361 -6.47 6.15 -12.28
N PHE A 362 -5.81 7.17 -12.83
CA PHE A 362 -5.14 7.10 -14.13
C PHE A 362 -4.11 5.97 -14.22
N LEU A 363 -3.60 5.48 -13.07
CA LEU A 363 -2.81 4.25 -12.95
C LEU A 363 -3.51 3.00 -13.51
N PHE A 364 -4.83 3.00 -13.66
CA PHE A 364 -5.58 1.89 -14.25
C PHE A 364 -5.84 2.03 -15.75
N LEU A 365 -5.36 3.11 -16.38
CA LEU A 365 -5.42 3.27 -17.82
C LEU A 365 -4.41 2.33 -18.51
N ARG A 366 -4.76 1.93 -19.73
CA ARG A 366 -3.84 1.18 -20.60
C ARG A 366 -2.82 2.14 -21.23
N PRO A 367 -1.59 1.68 -21.50
CA PRO A 367 -0.66 2.43 -22.36
C PRO A 367 -1.32 2.86 -23.68
N GLY A 368 -1.02 4.07 -24.13
CA GLY A 368 -1.64 4.69 -25.30
C GLY A 368 -3.05 5.28 -25.05
N ALA A 369 -3.64 5.13 -23.86
CA ALA A 369 -4.84 5.90 -23.52
C ALA A 369 -4.49 7.38 -23.35
N LEU A 370 -5.48 8.25 -23.55
CA LEU A 370 -5.34 9.69 -23.41
C LEU A 370 -5.86 10.16 -22.05
N PHE A 371 -5.09 10.98 -21.36
CA PHE A 371 -5.46 11.59 -20.09
C PHE A 371 -5.51 13.11 -20.21
N ILE A 372 -6.71 13.67 -20.07
CA ILE A 372 -6.97 15.11 -20.04
C ILE A 372 -7.05 15.56 -18.58
N GLN A 373 -6.07 16.34 -18.14
CA GLN A 373 -6.14 17.01 -16.85
C GLN A 373 -6.68 18.42 -17.04
N ILE A 374 -7.82 18.71 -16.42
CA ILE A 374 -8.29 20.09 -16.25
C ILE A 374 -7.49 20.71 -15.11
N VAL A 375 -6.73 21.76 -15.41
CA VAL A 375 -5.79 22.44 -14.49
C VAL A 375 -6.44 23.74 -14.02
N PRO A 376 -6.92 23.81 -12.77
CA PRO A 376 -7.41 25.05 -12.18
C PRO A 376 -6.35 26.16 -12.10
N LEU A 377 -6.75 27.39 -11.76
CA LEU A 377 -5.80 28.50 -11.60
C LEU A 377 -4.80 28.20 -10.47
N GLY A 378 -3.55 28.66 -10.61
CA GLY A 378 -2.56 28.65 -9.54
C GLY A 378 -1.99 27.28 -9.16
N VAL A 379 -2.26 26.23 -9.95
CA VAL A 379 -1.81 24.86 -9.64
C VAL A 379 -1.00 24.20 -10.76
N ASP A 380 -0.55 24.95 -11.76
CA ASP A 380 0.21 24.45 -12.92
C ASP A 380 1.38 23.54 -12.54
N LYS A 381 2.24 23.98 -11.62
CA LYS A 381 3.40 23.21 -11.18
C LYS A 381 3.00 21.92 -10.46
N VAL A 382 1.93 21.99 -9.65
CA VAL A 382 1.42 20.83 -8.89
C VAL A 382 0.78 19.83 -9.85
N ALA A 383 0.00 20.31 -10.82
CA ALA A 383 -0.61 19.50 -11.87
C ALA A 383 0.44 18.71 -12.67
N ARG A 384 1.48 19.42 -13.13
CA ARG A 384 2.58 18.81 -13.88
C ARG A 384 3.32 17.71 -13.09
N ILE A 385 3.76 18.02 -11.86
CA ILE A 385 4.56 17.08 -11.06
C ILE A 385 3.72 15.90 -10.56
N CYS A 386 2.46 16.12 -10.18
CA CYS A 386 1.61 15.05 -9.64
C CYS A 386 1.05 14.11 -10.71
N PHE A 387 0.87 14.59 -11.95
CA PHE A 387 0.10 13.85 -12.95
C PHE A 387 0.67 13.96 -14.37
N GLY A 388 1.12 15.14 -14.79
CA GLY A 388 1.61 15.35 -16.16
C GLY A 388 2.88 14.55 -16.48
N GLU A 389 3.95 14.74 -15.70
CA GLU A 389 5.21 14.00 -15.82
C GLU A 389 4.97 12.48 -15.63
N PRO A 390 4.28 12.01 -14.56
CA PRO A 390 3.97 10.59 -14.38
C PRO A 390 3.16 9.95 -15.53
N ALA A 391 2.17 10.67 -16.09
CA ALA A 391 1.35 10.13 -17.18
C ALA A 391 2.19 9.82 -18.43
N VAL A 392 3.16 10.68 -18.74
CA VAL A 392 4.07 10.45 -19.87
C VAL A 392 5.00 9.27 -19.60
N GLU A 393 5.57 9.16 -18.39
CA GLU A 393 6.41 8.02 -17.99
C GLU A 393 5.66 6.68 -18.09
N MET A 394 4.36 6.68 -17.79
CA MET A 394 3.47 5.52 -17.88
C MET A 394 3.03 5.19 -19.31
N GLY A 395 3.46 5.95 -20.31
CA GLY A 395 3.13 5.72 -21.72
C GLY A 395 1.72 6.17 -22.09
N LEU A 396 1.16 7.16 -21.39
CA LEU A 396 -0.12 7.78 -21.74
C LEU A 396 0.09 9.02 -22.59
N ARG A 397 -0.92 9.35 -23.41
CA ARG A 397 -0.99 10.66 -24.05
C ARG A 397 -1.58 11.66 -23.07
N TYR A 398 -0.76 12.58 -22.57
CA TYR A 398 -1.20 13.60 -21.63
C TYR A 398 -1.60 14.91 -22.32
N VAL A 399 -2.70 15.52 -21.88
CA VAL A 399 -3.21 16.80 -22.37
C VAL A 399 -3.64 17.67 -21.18
N GLU A 400 -3.23 18.94 -21.18
CA GLU A 400 -3.68 19.93 -20.20
C GLU A 400 -4.81 20.78 -20.78
N TYR A 401 -5.92 20.86 -20.06
CA TYR A 401 -6.93 21.90 -20.23
C TYR A 401 -6.73 22.94 -19.13
N LYS A 402 -5.96 23.98 -19.42
CA LYS A 402 -5.75 25.08 -18.47
C LYS A 402 -6.98 25.99 -18.47
N VAL A 403 -7.58 26.13 -17.29
CA VAL A 403 -8.74 27.00 -17.14
C VAL A 403 -8.33 28.46 -17.28
N LEU A 404 -9.17 29.24 -17.95
CA LEU A 404 -9.07 30.69 -17.98
C LEU A 404 -9.59 31.27 -16.67
N PRO A 405 -9.21 32.52 -16.34
CA PRO A 405 -9.82 33.29 -15.27
C PRO A 405 -11.35 33.17 -15.24
N THR A 406 -12.00 33.43 -16.37
CA THR A 406 -13.47 33.41 -16.51
C THR A 406 -14.11 32.03 -16.34
N GLU A 407 -13.33 30.96 -16.36
CA GLU A 407 -13.80 29.59 -16.10
C GLU A 407 -13.64 29.19 -14.62
N SER A 408 -12.99 30.01 -13.79
CA SER A 408 -12.79 29.74 -12.37
C SER A 408 -13.77 30.55 -11.52
N SER A 409 -14.35 29.92 -10.50
CA SER A 409 -15.19 30.63 -9.52
C SER A 409 -14.43 31.73 -8.76
N LEU A 410 -13.09 31.70 -8.77
CA LEU A 410 -12.25 32.77 -8.19
C LEU A 410 -12.46 34.11 -8.89
N TYR A 411 -12.76 34.10 -10.20
CA TYR A 411 -13.02 35.31 -10.97
C TYR A 411 -14.22 36.09 -10.41
N TYR A 412 -15.32 35.40 -10.11
CA TYR A 412 -16.49 36.04 -9.51
C TYR A 412 -16.29 36.41 -8.04
N LYS A 413 -15.42 35.68 -7.33
CA LYS A 413 -15.15 35.91 -5.90
C LYS A 413 -14.23 37.10 -5.65
N TYR A 414 -13.18 37.25 -6.46
CA TYR A 414 -12.13 38.26 -6.26
C TYR A 414 -12.17 39.39 -7.31
N GLY A 415 -12.76 39.14 -8.49
CA GLY A 415 -12.75 40.05 -9.61
C GLY A 415 -11.55 39.86 -10.53
N GLU A 416 -11.68 40.29 -11.79
CA GLU A 416 -10.67 40.12 -12.84
C GLU A 416 -9.30 40.75 -12.49
N GLY A 417 -9.33 41.90 -11.81
CA GLY A 417 -8.12 42.67 -11.48
C GLY A 417 -7.33 42.14 -10.28
N ASP A 418 -7.89 41.22 -9.49
CA ASP A 418 -7.25 40.72 -8.27
C ASP A 418 -6.05 39.81 -8.61
N PRO A 419 -4.89 39.96 -7.94
CA PRO A 419 -3.73 39.08 -8.14
C PRO A 419 -4.02 37.58 -8.00
N VAL A 420 -5.00 37.18 -7.20
CA VAL A 420 -5.45 35.77 -7.07
C VAL A 420 -5.93 35.22 -8.42
N VAL A 421 -6.47 36.06 -9.29
CA VAL A 421 -7.05 35.65 -10.57
C VAL A 421 -6.10 35.98 -11.71
N LYS A 422 -5.55 37.20 -11.71
CA LYS A 422 -4.74 37.75 -12.81
C LYS A 422 -3.33 37.19 -12.86
N ASP A 423 -2.71 36.96 -11.70
CA ASP A 423 -1.32 36.49 -11.62
C ASP A 423 -1.12 35.56 -10.41
N PRO A 424 -1.66 34.32 -10.49
CA PRO A 424 -1.54 33.35 -9.40
C PRO A 424 -0.10 33.03 -9.00
N GLU A 425 0.83 33.04 -9.96
CA GLU A 425 2.24 32.73 -9.70
C GLU A 425 2.89 33.81 -8.82
N SER A 426 2.71 35.08 -9.16
CA SER A 426 3.19 36.20 -8.35
C SER A 426 2.49 36.25 -6.99
N PHE A 427 1.17 36.00 -6.95
CA PHE A 427 0.43 35.93 -5.69
C PHE A 427 0.99 34.86 -4.75
N LEU A 428 1.36 33.70 -5.26
CA LEU A 428 1.90 32.58 -4.47
C LEU A 428 3.38 32.73 -4.09
N LYS A 429 4.12 33.65 -4.71
CA LYS A 429 5.55 33.83 -4.45
C LYS A 429 5.80 34.19 -2.98
N GLY A 430 6.66 33.39 -2.33
CA GLY A 430 6.98 33.56 -0.91
C GLY A 430 5.87 33.16 0.06
N ARG A 431 4.73 32.66 -0.44
CA ARG A 431 3.64 32.11 0.39
C ARG A 431 3.80 30.61 0.55
N GLY A 432 3.40 30.09 1.71
CA GLY A 432 3.47 28.66 2.01
C GLY A 432 2.41 27.83 1.29
N TRP A 433 2.58 26.50 1.33
CA TRP A 433 1.66 25.52 0.74
C TRP A 433 0.20 25.71 1.17
N GLU A 434 -0.04 26.06 2.43
CA GLU A 434 -1.40 26.28 2.96
C GLU A 434 -2.19 27.35 2.18
N VAL A 435 -1.52 28.39 1.67
CA VAL A 435 -2.21 29.40 0.85
C VAL A 435 -2.61 28.82 -0.51
N THR A 436 -1.73 28.05 -1.14
CA THR A 436 -2.02 27.37 -2.41
C THR A 436 -3.22 26.44 -2.23
N LYS A 437 -3.21 25.65 -1.16
CA LYS A 437 -4.28 24.73 -0.81
C LYS A 437 -5.62 25.45 -0.60
N ASN A 438 -5.66 26.42 0.31
CA ASN A 438 -6.92 27.07 0.70
C ASN A 438 -7.53 27.88 -0.46
N VAL A 439 -6.70 28.57 -1.24
CA VAL A 439 -7.20 29.43 -2.34
C VAL A 439 -7.50 28.62 -3.59
N TYR A 440 -6.54 27.81 -4.05
CA TYR A 440 -6.61 27.20 -5.38
C TYR A 440 -6.96 25.72 -5.40
N LEU A 441 -6.81 24.98 -4.30
CA LEU A 441 -7.27 23.58 -4.24
C LEU A 441 -8.65 23.45 -3.59
N GLU A 442 -8.96 24.27 -2.59
CA GLU A 442 -10.23 24.20 -1.86
C GLU A 442 -11.19 25.33 -2.23
N GLY A 443 -10.66 26.50 -2.59
CA GLY A 443 -11.42 27.73 -2.79
C GLY A 443 -11.97 27.97 -4.20
N GLN A 444 -11.79 27.04 -5.15
CA GLN A 444 -12.25 27.21 -6.52
C GLN A 444 -13.00 26.01 -7.07
N ASN A 445 -14.02 26.30 -7.89
CA ASN A 445 -14.69 25.39 -8.81
C ASN A 445 -14.46 25.87 -10.25
N VAL A 446 -14.83 25.03 -11.22
CA VAL A 446 -14.62 25.34 -12.64
C VAL A 446 -15.91 25.20 -13.45
N SER A 447 -16.15 26.17 -14.32
CA SER A 447 -17.20 26.19 -15.34
C SER A 447 -16.51 26.25 -16.70
N LEU A 448 -16.42 25.11 -17.40
CA LEU A 448 -15.60 24.98 -18.60
C LEU A 448 -16.29 25.63 -19.81
N ASN A 449 -15.53 26.39 -20.60
CA ASN A 449 -15.95 26.91 -21.88
C ASN A 449 -16.13 25.76 -22.89
N VAL A 450 -17.37 25.52 -23.29
CA VAL A 450 -17.77 24.38 -24.13
C VAL A 450 -17.11 24.44 -25.52
N ASP A 451 -16.94 25.63 -26.11
CA ASP A 451 -16.33 25.79 -27.44
C ASP A 451 -14.84 25.44 -27.43
N ARG A 452 -14.09 25.92 -26.43
CA ARG A 452 -12.67 25.57 -26.24
C ARG A 452 -12.51 24.09 -25.93
N LEU A 453 -13.39 23.55 -25.09
CA LEU A 453 -13.36 22.13 -24.74
C LEU A 453 -13.71 21.23 -25.94
N HIS A 454 -14.61 21.68 -26.83
CA HIS A 454 -14.97 20.96 -28.05
C HIS A 454 -13.74 20.65 -28.90
N GLU A 455 -12.87 21.63 -29.13
CA GLU A 455 -11.64 21.40 -29.90
C GLU A 455 -10.71 20.36 -29.25
N VAL A 456 -10.58 20.40 -27.92
CA VAL A 456 -9.74 19.46 -27.17
C VAL A 456 -10.32 18.05 -27.22
N LEU A 457 -11.62 17.90 -26.99
CA LEU A 457 -12.30 16.61 -27.02
C LEU A 457 -12.36 16.02 -28.43
N LEU A 458 -12.53 16.83 -29.47
CA LEU A 458 -12.51 16.36 -30.86
C LEU A 458 -11.14 15.82 -31.25
N ARG A 459 -10.05 16.48 -30.85
CA ARG A 459 -8.69 15.97 -31.06
C ARG A 459 -8.46 14.68 -30.28
N ALA A 460 -8.94 14.62 -29.03
CA ALA A 460 -8.85 13.41 -28.22
C ALA A 460 -9.65 12.23 -28.83
N PHE A 461 -10.81 12.51 -29.42
CA PHE A 461 -11.64 11.52 -30.11
C PHE A 461 -10.89 10.94 -31.31
N ASN A 462 -10.38 11.79 -32.19
CA ASN A 462 -9.62 11.37 -33.37
C ASN A 462 -8.37 10.56 -33.00
N TYR A 463 -7.67 10.97 -31.93
CA TYR A 463 -6.56 10.20 -31.38
C TYR A 463 -7.02 8.82 -30.91
N ALA A 464 -8.08 8.74 -30.12
CA ALA A 464 -8.60 7.48 -29.60
C ALA A 464 -9.09 6.53 -30.71
N VAL A 465 -9.74 7.05 -31.75
CA VAL A 465 -10.11 6.27 -32.94
C VAL A 465 -8.87 5.70 -33.63
N SER A 466 -7.84 6.52 -33.83
CA SER A 466 -6.56 6.11 -34.45
C SER A 466 -5.79 5.09 -33.61
N GLU A 467 -5.76 5.23 -32.29
CA GLU A 467 -5.11 4.25 -31.42
C GLU A 467 -5.87 2.92 -31.37
N ARG A 468 -7.20 2.95 -31.48
CA ARG A 468 -8.02 1.74 -31.55
C ARG A 468 -7.81 0.96 -32.84
N SER A 469 -7.52 1.62 -33.97
CA SER A 469 -7.26 0.92 -35.24
C SER A 469 -5.90 0.24 -35.31
N LYS A 470 -5.00 0.52 -34.36
CA LYS A 470 -3.69 -0.15 -34.21
C LYS A 470 -3.75 -1.42 -33.35
N ARG A 471 -4.87 -1.67 -32.67
CA ARG A 471 -5.12 -2.82 -31.80
C ARG A 471 -5.87 -3.89 -32.58
#